data_AF-A0A6A9SU26-F1
#
_entry.id   AF-A0A6A9SU26-F1
#
_cell.length_a   1.000
_cell.length_b   1.000
_cell.length_c   1.000
_cell.angle_alpha   90.00
_cell.angle_beta   90.00
_cell.angle_gamma   90.00
#
_symmetry.space_group_name_H-M   'P 1'
#
loop_
_entity.id
_entity.type
_entity.pdbx_description
1 polymer ?
#
loop_
_entity_poly.entity_id
_entity_poly.type
_entity_poly.pdbx_seq_one_letter_code
_entity_poly.pdbx_strand_id
1 'polypeptide(L)'
;MSDDSESAVDAADSEASPDEPASDPRLSDDGVILALAGAACLLAAGTAYSLDQPSPVVVFAILAGIPAVVAVGGDLLTDYTPGLRAHLLLGVAALVGAVAAVPGEHYVNVATLGVASLMGLGRVFEVEVRGTGDS
;
A
#
# COMPACT_ATOMS: atom_id res chain seq x y z
N MET A 1 34.51 -2.53 -52.95
CA MET A 1 33.83 -3.02 -51.73
C MET A 1 34.29 -2.10 -50.63
N SER A 2 33.41 -1.20 -50.22
CA SER A 2 33.66 -0.20 -49.18
C SER A 2 32.90 -0.62 -47.91
N ASP A 3 33.31 -0.05 -46.78
CA ASP A 3 32.80 -0.18 -45.41
C ASP A 3 33.30 -1.45 -44.68
N ASP A 4 33.84 -1.39 -43.46
CA ASP A 4 33.35 -0.63 -42.31
C ASP A 4 34.37 0.33 -41.67
N SER A 5 33.87 1.54 -41.39
CA SER A 5 34.51 2.57 -40.58
C SER A 5 34.32 2.27 -39.09
N GLU A 6 35.43 2.13 -38.37
CA GLU A 6 35.47 2.26 -36.93
C GLU A 6 35.36 3.76 -36.60
N SER A 7 34.21 4.19 -36.05
CA SER A 7 34.07 5.48 -35.40
C SER A 7 33.13 5.33 -34.22
N ALA A 8 33.73 5.10 -33.06
CA ALA A 8 33.10 5.29 -31.77
C ALA A 8 32.83 6.80 -31.61
N VAL A 9 31.65 7.20 -32.05
CA VAL A 9 30.93 8.40 -31.61
C VAL A 9 29.95 7.93 -30.53
N ASP A 10 29.68 8.59 -29.43
CA ASP A 10 30.25 9.77 -28.80
C ASP A 10 29.82 9.65 -27.33
N ALA A 11 30.59 10.24 -26.43
CA ALA A 11 30.21 10.35 -25.04
C ALA A 11 29.04 11.33 -24.89
N ALA A 12 28.13 11.02 -23.96
CA ALA A 12 27.34 11.95 -23.15
C ALA A 12 26.75 13.20 -23.86
N ASP A 13 25.46 13.15 -24.17
CA ASP A 13 24.55 14.27 -23.90
C ASP A 13 23.10 13.75 -23.90
N SER A 14 22.65 13.24 -22.76
CA SER A 14 21.22 13.14 -22.49
C SER A 14 20.76 14.50 -21.97
N GLU A 15 20.67 15.46 -22.89
CA GLU A 15 19.89 16.66 -22.67
C GLU A 15 18.43 16.23 -22.50
N ALA A 16 17.96 16.25 -21.25
CA ALA A 16 16.55 16.11 -20.93
C ALA A 16 15.76 17.14 -21.75
N SER A 17 15.00 16.63 -22.71
CA SER A 17 14.16 17.48 -23.57
C SER A 17 13.11 18.17 -22.70
N PRO A 18 12.90 19.50 -22.81
CA PRO A 18 11.99 20.25 -21.96
C PRO A 18 10.48 19.97 -22.19
N ASP A 19 10.16 18.91 -22.94
CA ASP A 19 8.81 18.48 -23.31
C ASP A 19 8.47 17.07 -22.77
N GLU A 20 9.19 16.56 -21.76
CA GLU A 20 8.74 15.37 -21.06
C GLU A 20 7.46 15.73 -20.28
N PRO A 21 6.28 15.18 -20.64
CA PRO A 21 5.06 15.49 -19.91
C PRO A 21 5.28 15.07 -18.46
N ALA A 22 5.00 15.97 -17.52
CA ALA A 22 5.01 15.63 -16.10
C ALA A 22 4.25 14.31 -15.93
N SER A 23 4.97 13.26 -15.54
CA SER A 23 4.43 11.92 -15.39
C SER A 23 3.11 12.01 -14.63
N ASP A 24 2.01 11.54 -15.24
CA ASP A 24 0.70 11.59 -14.61
C ASP A 24 0.81 10.99 -13.19
N PRO A 25 0.18 11.60 -12.16
CA PRO A 25 0.26 11.09 -10.81
C PRO A 25 -0.34 9.68 -10.77
N ARG A 26 0.53 8.70 -10.52
CA ARG A 26 0.19 7.28 -10.45
C ARG A 26 0.65 6.75 -9.10
N LEU A 27 -0.22 5.99 -8.45
CA LEU A 27 0.15 5.27 -7.24
C LEU A 27 1.23 4.24 -7.55
N SER A 28 2.19 4.13 -6.64
CA SER A 28 3.06 2.96 -6.56
C SER A 28 2.24 1.70 -6.24
N ASP A 29 2.77 0.52 -6.54
CA ASP A 29 2.11 -0.76 -6.18
C ASP A 29 1.79 -0.84 -4.68
N ASP A 30 2.68 -0.28 -3.86
CA ASP A 30 2.54 -0.17 -2.40
C ASP A 30 1.43 0.82 -2.01
N GLY A 31 1.34 1.95 -2.71
CA GLY A 31 0.21 2.86 -2.61
C GLY A 31 -1.12 2.21 -2.99
N VAL A 32 -1.17 1.41 -4.05
CA VAL A 32 -2.39 0.69 -4.46
C VAL A 32 -2.85 -0.28 -3.38
N ILE A 33 -1.93 -1.06 -2.80
CA ILE A 33 -2.24 -2.01 -1.73
C ILE A 33 -2.78 -1.29 -0.50
N LEU A 34 -2.13 -0.20 -0.07
CA LEU A 34 -2.59 0.63 1.03
C LEU A 34 -3.94 1.29 0.75
N ALA A 35 -4.20 1.74 -0.48
CA ALA A 35 -5.47 2.34 -0.86
C ALA A 35 -6.62 1.34 -0.76
N LEU A 36 -6.44 0.14 -1.32
CA LEU A 36 -7.47 -0.91 -1.29
C LEU A 36 -7.72 -1.41 0.12
N ALA A 37 -6.67 -1.76 0.86
CA ALA A 37 -6.79 -2.26 2.22
C ALA A 37 -7.31 -1.18 3.17
N GLY A 38 -6.86 0.07 3.02
CA GLY A 38 -7.31 1.21 3.81
C GLY A 38 -8.79 1.53 3.58
N ALA A 39 -9.24 1.55 2.31
CA ALA A 39 -10.65 1.74 1.97
C ALA A 39 -11.53 0.61 2.54
N ALA A 40 -11.07 -0.65 2.45
CA ALA A 40 -11.76 -1.78 3.04
C ALA A 40 -11.90 -1.64 4.57
N CYS A 41 -10.87 -1.16 5.25
CA CYS A 41 -10.92 -0.90 6.69
C CYS A 41 -11.90 0.23 7.04
N LEU A 42 -11.92 1.35 6.29
CA LEU A 42 -12.87 2.42 6.53
C LEU A 42 -14.33 2.01 6.27
N LEU A 43 -14.56 1.18 5.25
CA LEU A 43 -15.87 0.58 5.02
C LEU A 43 -16.27 -0.34 6.18
N ALA A 44 -15.35 -1.20 6.65
CA ALA A 44 -15.59 -2.06 7.81
C ALA A 44 -15.87 -1.26 9.09
N ALA A 45 -15.21 -0.11 9.28
CA ALA A 45 -15.52 0.80 10.38
C ALA A 45 -16.93 1.39 10.26
N GLY A 46 -17.31 1.84 9.05
CA GLY A 46 -18.64 2.39 8.79
C GLY A 46 -19.76 1.36 8.98
N THR A 47 -19.56 0.13 8.53
CA THR A 47 -20.52 -0.97 8.74
C THR A 47 -20.59 -1.36 10.22
N ALA A 48 -19.45 -1.47 10.90
CA ALA A 48 -19.39 -1.77 12.32
C ALA A 48 -20.14 -0.71 13.14
N TYR A 49 -19.91 0.58 12.86
CA TYR A 49 -20.60 1.68 13.52
C TYR A 49 -22.11 1.66 13.24
N SER A 50 -22.52 1.41 12.00
CA SER A 50 -23.94 1.40 11.61
C SER A 50 -24.72 0.22 12.19
N LEU A 51 -24.04 -0.85 12.59
CA LEU A 51 -24.62 -2.07 13.14
C LEU A 51 -24.39 -2.20 14.66
N ASP A 52 -23.97 -1.13 15.34
CA ASP A 52 -23.67 -1.11 16.78
C ASP A 52 -22.71 -2.23 17.23
N GLN A 53 -21.74 -2.57 16.38
CA GLN A 53 -20.70 -3.54 16.68
C GLN A 53 -19.78 -3.05 17.81
N PRO A 54 -19.06 -3.97 18.49
CA PRO A 54 -18.14 -3.61 19.57
C PRO A 54 -17.14 -2.52 19.16
N SER A 55 -17.02 -1.49 20.01
CA SER A 55 -16.16 -0.32 19.82
C SER A 55 -14.73 -0.64 19.35
N PRO A 56 -14.05 -1.71 19.84
CA PRO A 56 -12.74 -2.10 19.31
C PRO A 56 -12.70 -2.34 17.80
N VAL A 57 -13.74 -2.94 17.19
CA VAL A 57 -13.77 -3.20 15.74
C VAL A 57 -13.72 -1.88 14.97
N VAL A 58 -14.53 -0.91 15.38
CA VAL A 58 -14.57 0.43 14.78
C VAL A 58 -13.23 1.14 14.94
N VAL A 59 -12.68 1.16 16.16
CA VAL A 59 -11.43 1.85 16.48
C VAL A 59 -10.26 1.28 15.67
N PHE A 60 -10.09 -0.04 15.65
CA PHE A 60 -8.98 -0.66 14.94
C PHE A 60 -9.13 -0.60 13.43
N ALA A 61 -10.36 -0.64 12.90
CA ALA A 61 -10.62 -0.40 11.48
C ALA A 61 -10.27 1.05 11.07
N ILE A 62 -10.59 2.05 11.90
CA ILE A 62 -10.19 3.45 11.68
C ILE A 62 -8.67 3.61 11.77
N LEU A 63 -8.04 3.01 12.78
CA LEU A 63 -6.58 3.04 12.97
C LEU A 63 -5.83 2.37 11.82
N ALA A 64 -6.40 1.36 11.17
CA ALA A 64 -5.85 0.78 9.96
C ALA A 64 -6.09 1.68 8.74
N GLY A 65 -7.31 2.18 8.57
CA GLY A 65 -7.75 2.91 7.38
C GLY A 65 -7.17 4.31 7.21
N ILE A 66 -7.21 5.15 8.26
CA ILE A 66 -6.80 6.56 8.14
C ILE A 66 -5.31 6.70 7.77
N PRO A 67 -4.36 6.05 8.46
CA PRO A 67 -2.95 6.18 8.12
C PRO A 67 -2.64 5.67 6.70
N ALA A 68 -3.35 4.64 6.23
CA ALA A 68 -3.19 4.14 4.88
C ALA A 68 -3.64 5.17 3.83
N VAL A 69 -4.78 5.84 4.04
CA VAL A 69 -5.24 6.94 3.17
C VAL A 69 -4.24 8.10 3.17
N VAL A 70 -3.65 8.44 4.32
CA VAL A 70 -2.62 9.48 4.40
C VAL A 70 -1.37 9.08 3.60
N ALA A 71 -0.92 7.83 3.72
CA ALA A 71 0.23 7.33 2.97
C ALA A 71 -0.01 7.34 1.45
N VAL A 72 -1.21 6.94 1.02
CA VAL A 72 -1.69 7.00 -0.37
C VAL A 72 -1.72 8.43 -0.90
N GLY A 73 -2.18 9.37 -0.09
CA GLY A 73 -2.15 10.79 -0.43
C GLY A 73 -0.73 11.31 -0.59
N GLY A 74 0.20 10.87 0.26
CA GLY A 74 1.62 11.17 0.12
C GLY A 74 2.21 10.65 -1.19
N ASP A 75 1.90 9.39 -1.53
CA ASP A 75 2.35 8.77 -2.79
C ASP A 75 1.86 9.52 -4.02
N LEU A 76 0.56 9.86 -4.06
CA LEU A 76 -0.03 10.59 -5.18
C LEU A 76 0.44 12.04 -5.33
N LEU A 77 0.77 12.71 -4.23
CA LEU A 77 1.00 14.16 -4.23
C LEU A 77 2.47 14.55 -4.13
N THR A 78 3.35 13.64 -3.71
CA THR A 78 4.74 13.97 -3.37
C THR A 78 5.77 12.96 -3.92
N ASP A 79 5.36 12.04 -4.78
CA ASP A 79 6.18 10.90 -5.26
C ASP A 79 6.78 10.07 -4.10
N TYR A 80 6.17 10.17 -2.91
CA TYR A 80 6.63 9.48 -1.71
C TYR A 80 6.11 8.04 -1.71
N THR A 81 6.99 7.09 -2.02
CA THR A 81 6.65 5.67 -1.98
C THR A 81 6.41 5.23 -0.52
N PRO A 82 5.24 4.67 -0.16
CA PRO A 82 4.95 4.27 1.20
C PRO A 82 5.89 3.17 1.69
N GLY A 83 6.63 3.44 2.78
CA GLY A 83 7.53 2.45 3.36
C GLY A 83 6.82 1.30 4.10
N LEU A 84 7.60 0.27 4.46
CA LEU A 84 7.16 -0.92 5.23
C LEU A 84 6.37 -0.60 6.51
N ARG A 85 6.65 0.54 7.15
CA ARG A 85 5.97 0.96 8.39
C ARG A 85 4.47 1.15 8.18
N ALA A 86 4.04 1.69 7.04
CA ALA A 86 2.62 1.91 6.74
C ALA A 86 1.89 0.58 6.60
N HIS A 87 2.49 -0.38 5.89
CA HIS A 87 1.98 -1.74 5.70
C HIS A 87 1.89 -2.52 7.02
N LEU A 88 2.92 -2.41 7.87
CA LEU A 88 2.92 -3.03 9.19
C LEU A 88 1.82 -2.46 10.10
N LEU A 89 1.70 -1.12 10.17
CA LEU A 89 0.67 -0.47 10.98
C LEU A 89 -0.74 -0.86 10.53
N LEU A 90 -1.02 -0.80 9.22
CA LEU A 90 -2.29 -1.25 8.66
C LEU A 90 -2.52 -2.73 8.97
N GLY A 91 -1.52 -3.58 8.73
CA GLY A 91 -1.61 -5.03 8.87
C GLY A 91 -1.92 -5.48 10.30
N VAL A 92 -1.24 -4.88 11.29
CA VAL A 92 -1.43 -5.18 12.71
C VAL A 92 -2.76 -4.63 13.22
N ALA A 93 -3.09 -3.37 12.89
CA ALA A 93 -4.36 -2.78 13.33
C ALA A 93 -5.56 -3.56 12.78
N ALA A 94 -5.53 -3.93 11.49
CA ALA A 94 -6.57 -4.73 10.87
C ALA A 94 -6.69 -6.13 11.53
N LEU A 95 -5.57 -6.78 11.86
CA LEU A 95 -5.58 -8.08 12.56
C LEU A 95 -6.29 -7.99 13.91
N VAL A 96 -5.97 -6.97 14.71
CA VAL A 96 -6.59 -6.79 16.03
C VAL A 96 -8.09 -6.53 15.87
N GLY A 97 -8.50 -5.72 14.89
CA GLY A 97 -9.90 -5.50 14.57
C GLY A 97 -10.64 -6.78 14.15
N ALA A 98 -10.00 -7.64 13.35
CA ALA A 98 -10.55 -8.93 12.94
C ALA A 98 -10.78 -9.85 14.14
N VAL A 99 -9.80 -9.95 15.05
CA VAL A 99 -9.92 -10.76 16.28
C VAL A 99 -11.05 -10.23 17.18
N ALA A 100 -11.18 -8.91 17.31
CA ALA A 100 -12.24 -8.29 18.10
C ALA A 100 -13.65 -8.52 17.52
N ALA A 101 -13.77 -8.81 16.22
CA ALA A 101 -15.03 -9.10 15.56
C ALA A 101 -15.51 -10.55 15.74
N VAL A 102 -14.64 -11.48 16.16
CA VAL A 102 -14.96 -12.92 16.31
C VAL A 102 -16.03 -13.19 17.37
N PRO A 103 -15.98 -12.63 18.60
CA PRO A 103 -16.98 -12.94 19.64
C PRO A 103 -18.40 -12.48 19.29
N GLY A 104 -18.52 -11.48 18.41
CA GLY A 104 -19.81 -10.97 17.92
C GLY A 104 -20.32 -11.67 16.67
N GLU A 105 -19.64 -12.72 16.18
CA GLU A 105 -19.96 -13.43 14.93
C GLU A 105 -20.07 -12.51 13.70
N HIS A 106 -19.32 -11.40 13.70
CA HIS A 106 -19.33 -10.41 12.61
C HIS A 106 -18.42 -10.84 11.46
N TYR A 107 -18.72 -12.00 10.85
CA TYR A 107 -17.83 -12.67 9.89
C TYR A 107 -17.44 -11.83 8.69
N VAL A 108 -18.31 -10.92 8.23
CA VAL A 108 -17.97 -9.98 7.15
C VAL A 108 -16.81 -9.08 7.58
N ASN A 109 -16.86 -8.50 8.78
CA ASN A 109 -15.78 -7.64 9.28
C ASN A 109 -14.53 -8.45 9.65
N VAL A 110 -14.69 -9.69 10.15
CA VAL A 110 -13.55 -10.61 10.33
C VAL A 110 -12.84 -10.86 9.00
N ALA A 111 -13.60 -11.14 7.93
CA ALA A 111 -13.04 -11.40 6.61
C ALA A 111 -12.40 -10.15 6.00
N THR A 112 -13.08 -9.01 6.04
CA THR A 112 -12.57 -7.75 5.47
C THR A 112 -11.28 -7.31 6.16
N LEU A 113 -11.27 -7.29 7.50
CA LEU A 113 -10.09 -6.89 8.27
C LEU A 113 -8.98 -7.95 8.21
N GLY A 114 -9.35 -9.23 8.12
CA GLY A 114 -8.38 -10.32 7.88
C GLY A 114 -7.67 -10.19 6.53
N VAL A 115 -8.41 -9.91 5.46
CA VAL A 115 -7.82 -9.67 4.13
C VAL A 115 -6.94 -8.44 4.13
N ALA A 116 -7.39 -7.33 4.72
CA ALA A 116 -6.58 -6.12 4.87
C ALA A 116 -5.29 -6.39 5.67
N SER A 117 -5.38 -7.21 6.72
CA SER A 117 -4.22 -7.65 7.50
C SER A 117 -3.22 -8.43 6.64
N LEU A 118 -3.70 -9.39 5.86
CA LEU A 118 -2.86 -10.17 4.94
C LEU A 118 -2.21 -9.30 3.87
N MET A 119 -2.92 -8.30 3.35
CA MET A 119 -2.35 -7.34 2.39
C MET A 119 -1.21 -6.52 3.00
N GLY A 120 -1.39 -6.00 4.22
CA GLY A 120 -0.35 -5.24 4.94
C GLY A 120 0.83 -6.10 5.35
N LEU A 121 0.58 -7.19 6.10
CA LEU A 121 1.63 -8.06 6.62
C LEU A 121 2.30 -8.88 5.51
N GLY A 122 1.55 -9.29 4.49
CA GLY A 122 2.09 -10.02 3.34
C GLY A 122 3.19 -9.22 2.64
N ARG A 123 3.00 -7.91 2.46
CA ARG A 123 4.05 -7.04 1.93
C ARG A 123 5.29 -6.99 2.81
N VAL A 124 5.12 -6.93 4.12
CA VAL A 124 6.26 -6.97 5.07
C VAL A 124 7.03 -8.28 4.92
N PHE A 125 6.33 -9.41 4.88
CA PHE A 125 6.96 -10.73 4.67
C PHE A 125 7.66 -10.85 3.32
N GLU A 126 7.07 -10.33 2.24
CA GLU A 126 7.71 -10.37 0.92
C GLU A 126 9.07 -9.67 0.94
N VAL A 127 9.16 -8.50 1.57
CA VAL A 127 10.42 -7.76 1.65
C VAL A 127 11.42 -8.44 2.57
N GLU A 128 11.00 -8.93 3.73
CA GLU A 128 11.92 -9.60 4.68
C GLU A 128 12.43 -10.94 4.14
N VAL A 129 11.58 -11.75 3.49
CA VAL A 129 11.91 -13.10 3.02
C VAL A 129 12.57 -13.11 1.64
N ARG A 130 12.15 -12.23 0.71
CA ARG A 130 12.72 -12.19 -0.65
C ARG A 130 13.83 -11.15 -0.79
N GLY A 131 13.85 -10.11 0.03
CA GLY A 131 14.92 -9.11 0.05
C GLY A 131 16.27 -9.63 0.56
N THR A 132 16.31 -10.85 1.12
CA THR A 132 17.54 -11.56 1.52
C THR A 132 18.08 -12.50 0.44
N GLY A 133 17.46 -12.57 -0.74
CA GLY A 133 17.84 -13.51 -1.82
C GLY A 133 18.86 -12.98 -2.84
N ASP A 134 19.12 -11.68 -2.89
CA ASP A 134 19.98 -11.03 -3.88
C ASP A 134 21.22 -10.35 -3.24
N SER A 135 21.88 -11.03 -2.30
CA SER A 135 23.18 -10.60 -1.73
C SER A 135 24.29 -11.59 -2.03
#